data_AF-A0A0L0T0D1-F1
#
_entry.id   AF-A0A0L0T0D1-F1
#
_cell.length_a   1.000
_cell.length_b   1.000
_cell.length_c   1.000
_cell.angle_alpha   90.00
_cell.angle_beta   90.00
_cell.angle_gamma   90.00
#
_symmetry.space_group_name_H-M   'P 1'
#
loop_
_entity.id
_entity.type
_entity.pdbx_description
1 polymer ?
#
loop_
_entity_poly.entity_id
_entity_poly.type
_entity_poly.pdbx_seq_one_letter_code
_entity_poly.pdbx_strand_id
1 'polypeptide(L)'
;MTPINPFTITTALLLAIATVATPALAAPAQCTSLATVTVTVPTTVTVTVPAPVAPTATPTSATTIAKPTSATTIAKPTSAVTIPPSVPSATIPKSAPAATSTPTAPAAPPAQWKTITKNGVGTDSGMWYSLWTDSPGHASLIVGPDGQYKTTWNEVGDVVAGKGWPTGSLTRVVGYSGTFSPQGSGFLSLYGWTKDWTVEYAISDNWGNYRPTGEFRGTLVSDGDTYDIYQVFRKDASPSGGKFQNYMSVRRNKRSSGTITFANHVKAWASHGMPLGPLGVQFLATEGYKSSGSSSINVWEVTGPAPVTTIGTPTSVATIPKSTPAATGTPAAPAAPPAEWKTISKNGSGYELGGLWYSFWADVPGHSSISIGPDGQYTTSWNGVSNFVAGKGWPTGSTTRVVSYSGTFSPQGNGYLSVYGWAKDWSVEYYITDNWGNYRPTGEFRGTLVSDGDTYDIYQVFRQDPSPSGGKFQQYWSVRRNRRSSGTITIGNHFKAWASHGMKLGALGVQFVATEGYKSSGSSSITVREVHA
;
A
#
# COMPACT_ATOMS: atom_id res chain seq x y z
N MET A 1 20.23 -25.64 25.95
CA MET A 1 19.35 -24.51 25.60
C MET A 1 19.35 -24.38 24.08
N THR A 2 18.24 -24.68 23.43
CA THR A 2 18.03 -24.53 21.98
C THR A 2 17.29 -23.21 21.72
N PRO A 3 17.64 -22.45 20.66
CA PRO A 3 16.93 -21.22 20.34
C PRO A 3 15.51 -21.52 19.85
N ILE A 4 14.52 -20.82 20.41
CA ILE A 4 13.12 -20.92 20.01
C ILE A 4 12.94 -20.17 18.69
N ASN A 5 12.42 -20.86 17.66
CA ASN A 5 12.11 -20.28 16.36
C ASN A 5 10.65 -19.75 16.38
N PRO A 6 10.40 -18.43 16.28
CA PRO A 6 9.08 -17.86 16.60
C PRO A 6 8.07 -17.84 15.44
N PHE A 7 8.39 -18.35 14.25
CA PHE A 7 7.51 -18.28 13.09
C PHE A 7 7.15 -19.66 12.50
N THR A 8 6.15 -20.29 13.13
CA THR A 8 5.38 -21.39 12.55
C THR A 8 3.89 -21.11 12.72
N ILE A 9 3.40 -20.00 12.12
CA ILE A 9 1.98 -19.61 12.14
C ILE A 9 1.51 -19.30 10.71
N THR A 10 0.31 -19.76 10.41
CA THR A 10 -0.33 -19.80 9.09
C THR A 10 -0.87 -18.46 8.58
N THR A 11 -0.70 -18.24 7.27
CA THR A 11 -1.56 -17.44 6.38
C THR A 11 -1.87 -15.99 6.81
N ALA A 12 -0.96 -15.07 6.48
CA ALA A 12 -1.21 -13.63 6.56
C ALA A 12 -0.38 -12.83 5.53
N LEU A 13 -0.81 -12.83 4.25
CA LEU A 13 -0.52 -11.76 3.29
C LEU A 13 -1.58 -11.74 2.17
N LEU A 14 -1.83 -10.54 1.64
CA LEU A 14 -2.77 -10.11 0.58
C LEU A 14 -3.89 -11.06 0.06
N LEU A 15 -4.91 -11.31 0.90
CA LEU A 15 -6.18 -11.85 0.41
C LEU A 15 -7.14 -10.76 -0.09
N ALA A 16 -7.32 -10.68 -1.41
CA ALA A 16 -8.49 -10.07 -2.01
C ALA A 16 -9.07 -11.00 -3.10
N ILE A 17 -10.28 -11.49 -2.84
CA ILE A 17 -11.21 -12.16 -3.78
C ILE A 17 -10.78 -13.55 -4.31
N ALA A 18 -11.29 -14.60 -3.66
CA ALA A 18 -12.01 -15.71 -4.33
C ALA A 18 -12.75 -16.63 -3.32
N THR A 19 -13.84 -17.25 -3.78
CA THR A 19 -14.64 -18.33 -3.15
C THR A 19 -15.33 -18.07 -1.80
N VAL A 20 -16.67 -18.04 -1.85
CA VAL A 20 -17.57 -18.26 -0.70
C VAL A 20 -18.06 -19.70 -0.75
N ALA A 21 -17.92 -20.44 0.36
CA ALA A 21 -18.64 -21.68 0.60
C ALA A 21 -19.52 -21.51 1.84
N THR A 22 -20.83 -21.61 1.64
CA THR A 22 -21.84 -21.58 2.71
C THR A 22 -21.80 -22.86 3.55
N PRO A 23 -22.15 -22.77 4.84
CA PRO A 23 -23.20 -23.66 5.35
C PRO A 23 -24.36 -22.89 6.00
N ALA A 24 -25.44 -23.63 6.28
CA ALA A 24 -26.78 -23.11 6.51
C ALA A 24 -27.03 -22.54 7.92
N LEU A 25 -28.12 -21.76 8.04
CA LEU A 25 -28.67 -21.30 9.30
C LEU A 25 -29.24 -22.45 10.15
N ALA A 26 -29.13 -22.31 11.47
CA ALA A 26 -30.06 -22.87 12.43
C ALA A 26 -30.63 -21.72 13.29
N ALA A 27 -31.93 -21.75 13.57
CA ALA A 27 -32.67 -20.66 14.22
C ALA A 27 -32.49 -20.65 15.76
N PRO A 28 -32.69 -19.50 16.44
CA PRO A 28 -32.53 -19.40 17.88
C PRO A 28 -33.78 -19.90 18.63
N ALA A 29 -33.56 -20.64 19.73
CA ALA A 29 -34.59 -20.91 20.72
C ALA A 29 -34.66 -19.77 21.75
N GLN A 30 -35.88 -19.34 22.07
CA GLN A 30 -36.12 -18.39 23.17
C GLN A 30 -35.92 -19.07 24.52
N CYS A 31 -35.45 -18.32 25.52
CA CYS A 31 -35.82 -18.60 26.91
C CYS A 31 -35.89 -17.30 27.70
N THR A 32 -36.87 -17.20 28.60
CA THR A 32 -37.30 -15.98 29.28
C THR A 32 -36.86 -15.94 30.75
N SER A 33 -37.00 -14.74 31.32
CA SER A 33 -37.12 -14.41 32.75
C SER A 33 -35.88 -13.86 33.46
N LEU A 34 -36.15 -12.86 34.31
CA LEU A 34 -35.18 -12.14 35.12
C LEU A 34 -34.94 -12.86 36.45
N ALA A 35 -33.71 -12.81 36.94
CA ALA A 35 -33.40 -13.01 38.35
C ALA A 35 -32.42 -11.93 38.82
N THR A 36 -32.89 -11.04 39.69
CA THR A 36 -32.08 -10.02 40.36
C THR A 36 -31.21 -10.68 41.42
N VAL A 37 -29.90 -10.42 41.44
CA VAL A 37 -29.00 -10.86 42.52
C VAL A 37 -28.27 -9.65 43.12
N THR A 38 -28.31 -9.58 44.44
CA THR A 38 -27.90 -8.44 45.26
C THR A 38 -26.39 -8.24 45.30
N VAL A 39 -25.94 -6.98 45.31
CA VAL A 39 -24.54 -6.59 45.48
C VAL A 39 -24.18 -6.55 46.96
N THR A 40 -23.09 -7.24 47.34
CA THR A 40 -22.41 -7.04 48.63
C THR A 40 -20.91 -7.03 48.40
N VAL A 41 -20.22 -6.02 48.94
CA VAL A 41 -18.75 -5.84 48.90
C VAL A 41 -18.29 -5.68 50.34
N PRO A 42 -17.25 -6.41 50.80
CA PRO A 42 -16.03 -5.67 51.14
C PRO A 42 -14.68 -6.39 50.96
N THR A 43 -13.66 -5.52 50.90
CA THR A 43 -12.26 -5.68 51.37
C THR A 43 -11.18 -6.39 50.54
N THR A 44 -10.04 -5.71 50.56
CA THR A 44 -8.78 -5.89 49.82
C THR A 44 -7.90 -7.00 50.39
N VAL A 45 -7.17 -7.71 49.53
CA VAL A 45 -5.95 -8.46 49.92
C VAL A 45 -4.81 -8.15 48.95
N THR A 46 -3.69 -7.68 49.51
CA THR A 46 -2.43 -7.41 48.80
C THR A 46 -1.58 -8.68 48.79
N VAL A 47 -0.98 -9.05 47.65
CA VAL A 47 -0.01 -10.15 47.57
C VAL A 47 1.32 -9.64 47.02
N THR A 48 2.39 -9.84 47.79
CA THR A 48 3.75 -9.38 47.48
C THR A 48 4.61 -10.56 47.00
N VAL A 49 5.44 -10.32 45.98
CA VAL A 49 6.40 -11.31 45.43
C VAL A 49 7.78 -11.14 46.09
N PRO A 50 8.45 -12.22 46.53
CA PRO A 50 9.88 -12.21 46.85
C PRO A 50 10.74 -12.84 45.74
N ALA A 51 11.95 -12.33 45.58
CA ALA A 51 13.00 -12.80 44.65
C ALA A 51 13.99 -13.77 45.37
N PRO A 52 14.93 -14.42 44.66
CA PRO A 52 15.48 -15.72 45.08
C PRO A 52 16.72 -15.66 45.99
N VAL A 53 17.00 -16.80 46.65
CA VAL A 53 18.25 -17.08 47.39
C VAL A 53 18.75 -18.50 47.06
N ALA A 54 20.07 -18.65 46.94
CA ALA A 54 20.85 -19.90 46.88
C ALA A 54 22.21 -19.63 47.59
N PRO A 55 23.16 -20.58 47.73
CA PRO A 55 23.15 -22.05 47.53
C PRO A 55 23.75 -22.85 48.74
N THR A 56 23.73 -24.20 48.70
CA THR A 56 24.71 -25.07 49.43
C THR A 56 24.78 -26.51 48.89
N ALA A 57 25.78 -27.31 49.34
CA ALA A 57 26.23 -28.58 48.74
C ALA A 57 26.43 -29.70 49.84
N THR A 58 26.84 -30.97 49.61
CA THR A 58 27.65 -31.51 48.49
C THR A 58 27.36 -32.94 47.97
N PRO A 59 27.82 -34.08 48.55
CA PRO A 59 28.65 -34.98 47.72
C PRO A 59 28.24 -36.47 47.64
N THR A 60 28.86 -37.19 46.68
CA THR A 60 29.22 -38.64 46.56
C THR A 60 29.05 -39.10 45.09
N SER A 61 29.83 -40.00 44.47
CA SER A 61 31.04 -40.76 44.86
C SER A 61 31.89 -41.10 43.60
N ALA A 62 33.12 -41.59 43.77
CA ALA A 62 34.11 -41.81 42.70
C ALA A 62 34.27 -43.29 42.27
N THR A 63 34.87 -43.52 41.07
CA THR A 63 35.75 -44.68 40.79
C THR A 63 36.82 -44.32 39.74
N THR A 64 38.05 -44.80 39.92
CA THR A 64 39.25 -44.61 39.08
C THR A 64 39.29 -45.53 37.85
N ILE A 65 40.18 -45.38 36.85
CA ILE A 65 41.46 -46.13 36.75
C ILE A 65 42.32 -45.71 35.50
N ALA A 66 43.65 -45.64 35.71
CA ALA A 66 44.80 -45.79 34.79
C ALA A 66 45.09 -44.89 33.55
N LYS A 67 46.41 -44.65 33.40
CA LYS A 67 47.18 -44.13 32.24
C LYS A 67 48.45 -45.01 32.11
N PRO A 68 48.98 -45.27 30.90
CA PRO A 68 50.36 -44.82 30.60
C PRO A 68 50.50 -44.30 29.15
N THR A 69 51.05 -43.10 28.88
CA THR A 69 52.48 -42.79 28.59
C THR A 69 53.17 -43.61 27.49
N SER A 70 53.53 -42.94 26.38
CA SER A 70 54.87 -42.97 25.75
C SER A 70 55.00 -41.89 24.65
N ALA A 71 56.23 -41.46 24.38
CA ALA A 71 56.62 -40.53 23.31
C ALA A 71 57.96 -41.00 22.69
N THR A 72 58.33 -40.56 21.48
CA THR A 72 59.73 -40.36 20.93
C THR A 72 59.63 -39.84 19.47
N THR A 73 60.76 -39.39 18.88
CA THR A 73 60.86 -38.31 17.88
C THR A 73 61.74 -38.63 16.65
N ILE A 74 61.55 -37.85 15.57
CA ILE A 74 62.52 -37.42 14.51
C ILE A 74 63.08 -38.44 13.48
N ALA A 75 63.00 -38.06 12.19
CA ALA A 75 64.06 -38.25 11.18
C ALA A 75 63.95 -37.22 10.02
N LYS A 76 65.09 -36.88 9.40
CA LYS A 76 65.29 -35.95 8.26
C LYS A 76 66.24 -36.61 7.25
N PRO A 77 66.22 -36.28 5.94
CA PRO A 77 67.38 -36.43 5.08
C PRO A 77 67.93 -35.10 4.50
N THR A 78 69.17 -35.13 4.03
CA THR A 78 69.94 -34.02 3.43
C THR A 78 70.75 -34.51 2.24
N SER A 79 70.94 -33.65 1.23
CA SER A 79 72.03 -33.70 0.25
C SER A 79 72.46 -32.27 -0.14
N ALA A 80 73.72 -32.08 -0.55
CA ALA A 80 74.36 -30.77 -0.81
C ALA A 80 75.28 -30.81 -2.07
N VAL A 81 75.80 -29.63 -2.51
CA VAL A 81 76.88 -29.32 -3.50
C VAL A 81 76.58 -27.92 -4.12
N THR A 82 77.47 -26.99 -4.52
CA THR A 82 78.88 -26.58 -4.22
C THR A 82 79.08 -25.14 -4.76
N ILE A 83 80.11 -24.38 -4.34
CA ILE A 83 80.43 -23.00 -4.80
C ILE A 83 81.92 -22.90 -5.22
N PRO A 84 82.26 -22.14 -6.29
CA PRO A 84 83.48 -21.30 -6.32
C PRO A 84 83.21 -19.88 -6.99
N PRO A 85 84.17 -18.97 -7.34
CA PRO A 85 84.30 -17.70 -6.61
C PRO A 85 84.43 -16.33 -7.40
N SER A 86 84.13 -15.22 -6.70
CA SER A 86 84.70 -13.83 -6.74
C SER A 86 84.88 -12.94 -8.02
N VAL A 87 84.20 -11.76 -8.01
CA VAL A 87 84.71 -10.36 -8.29
C VAL A 87 85.04 -9.95 -9.77
N PRO A 88 84.86 -8.69 -10.28
CA PRO A 88 84.73 -7.34 -9.64
C PRO A 88 83.56 -6.40 -10.07
N SER A 89 83.55 -5.20 -9.50
CA SER A 89 82.57 -4.10 -9.59
C SER A 89 82.41 -3.38 -10.94
N ALA A 90 81.22 -2.78 -11.15
CA ALA A 90 81.00 -1.61 -12.00
C ALA A 90 79.96 -0.65 -11.37
N THR A 91 79.99 0.64 -11.75
CA THR A 91 79.53 1.77 -10.91
C THR A 91 78.06 2.18 -11.09
N ILE A 92 77.45 2.69 -10.01
CA ILE A 92 76.07 3.23 -9.92
C ILE A 92 75.91 4.56 -10.71
N PRO A 93 74.76 4.74 -11.41
CA PRO A 93 74.06 6.03 -11.40
C PRO A 93 72.77 6.01 -10.57
N LYS A 94 72.48 7.13 -9.93
CA LYS A 94 71.51 7.32 -8.84
C LYS A 94 70.10 7.66 -9.35
N SER A 95 69.07 6.92 -8.93
CA SER A 95 67.67 7.35 -9.01
C SER A 95 66.87 6.94 -7.77
N ALA A 96 66.06 7.90 -7.28
CA ALA A 96 65.04 7.95 -6.21
C ALA A 96 64.76 6.73 -5.28
N PRO A 97 64.35 6.98 -4.01
CA PRO A 97 63.92 5.89 -3.11
C PRO A 97 62.71 5.13 -3.67
N ALA A 98 62.79 3.81 -3.71
CA ALA A 98 61.65 2.97 -3.99
C ALA A 98 60.64 3.09 -2.84
N ALA A 99 59.39 3.45 -3.16
CA ALA A 99 58.30 3.39 -2.20
C ALA A 99 58.08 1.93 -1.78
N THR A 100 58.12 1.66 -0.48
CA THR A 100 57.80 0.35 0.07
C THR A 100 56.35 0.00 -0.23
N SER A 101 56.13 -0.88 -1.20
CA SER A 101 54.82 -1.49 -1.44
C SER A 101 54.45 -2.34 -0.23
N THR A 102 53.50 -1.87 0.58
CA THR A 102 52.78 -2.74 1.52
C THR A 102 52.28 -3.97 0.77
N PRO A 103 52.45 -5.19 1.31
CA PRO A 103 51.94 -6.39 0.65
C PRO A 103 50.42 -6.26 0.52
N THR A 104 49.95 -6.21 -0.73
CA THR A 104 48.52 -6.26 -1.02
C THR A 104 47.94 -7.51 -0.39
N ALA A 105 46.93 -7.36 0.45
CA ALA A 105 46.21 -8.51 1.00
C ALA A 105 45.74 -9.42 -0.15
N PRO A 106 45.73 -10.75 0.01
CA PRO A 106 45.21 -11.65 -1.01
C PRO A 106 43.83 -11.16 -1.45
N ALA A 107 43.60 -11.09 -2.77
CA ALA A 107 42.32 -10.68 -3.30
C ALA A 107 41.22 -11.55 -2.65
N ALA A 108 40.23 -10.89 -2.02
CA ALA A 108 39.14 -11.61 -1.37
C ALA A 108 38.51 -12.58 -2.39
N PRO A 109 38.24 -13.84 -2.00
CA PRO A 109 37.64 -14.80 -2.93
C PRO A 109 36.36 -14.21 -3.52
N PRO A 110 36.08 -14.45 -4.82
CA PRO A 110 34.94 -13.84 -5.49
C PRO A 110 33.66 -14.13 -4.71
N ALA A 111 33.04 -13.06 -4.21
CA ALA A 111 32.03 -13.16 -3.18
C ALA A 111 30.81 -13.94 -3.70
N GLN A 112 30.46 -14.99 -2.97
CA GLN A 112 29.59 -16.06 -3.45
C GLN A 112 28.12 -15.64 -3.44
N TRP A 113 27.44 -15.85 -4.56
CA TRP A 113 25.98 -15.71 -4.63
C TRP A 113 25.31 -16.93 -4.01
N LYS A 114 24.31 -16.71 -3.15
CA LYS A 114 23.59 -17.77 -2.42
C LYS A 114 22.09 -17.72 -2.74
N THR A 115 21.57 -18.82 -3.27
CA THR A 115 20.14 -18.96 -3.58
C THR A 115 19.34 -19.33 -2.33
N ILE A 116 18.28 -18.58 -2.05
CA ILE A 116 17.29 -18.79 -1.01
C ILE A 116 15.96 -19.14 -1.70
N THR A 117 15.37 -20.28 -1.36
CA THR A 117 14.12 -20.82 -1.94
C THR A 117 13.07 -21.19 -0.88
N LYS A 118 13.34 -20.88 0.39
CA LYS A 118 12.43 -21.12 1.52
C LYS A 118 12.15 -19.79 2.22
N ASN A 119 10.92 -19.63 2.69
CA ASN A 119 10.52 -18.47 3.48
C ASN A 119 11.43 -18.32 4.71
N GLY A 120 11.86 -17.10 4.98
CA GLY A 120 12.74 -16.81 6.10
C GLY A 120 13.51 -15.52 5.92
N VAL A 121 14.27 -15.19 6.97
CA VAL A 121 15.13 -14.02 7.05
C VAL A 121 16.55 -14.44 7.39
N GLY A 122 17.52 -13.58 7.11
CA GLY A 122 18.91 -13.83 7.49
C GLY A 122 19.81 -12.64 7.24
N THR A 123 21.12 -12.86 7.33
CA THR A 123 22.14 -11.86 7.01
C THR A 123 23.18 -12.49 6.10
N ASP A 124 23.59 -11.76 5.07
CA ASP A 124 24.51 -12.21 4.05
C ASP A 124 25.34 -11.02 3.54
N SER A 125 26.67 -11.18 3.50
CA SER A 125 27.63 -10.09 3.23
C SER A 125 27.35 -8.78 3.99
N GLY A 126 27.00 -8.88 5.27
CA GLY A 126 26.74 -7.72 6.14
C GLY A 126 25.37 -7.07 6.00
N MET A 127 24.54 -7.48 5.04
CA MET A 127 23.19 -6.95 4.82
C MET A 127 22.14 -7.98 5.20
N TRP A 128 21.05 -7.54 5.84
CA TRP A 128 19.92 -8.42 6.17
C TRP A 128 19.06 -8.68 4.93
N TYR A 129 18.43 -9.85 4.84
CA TYR A 129 17.54 -10.24 3.77
C TYR A 129 16.26 -10.89 4.28
N SER A 130 15.21 -10.85 3.46
CA SER A 130 13.96 -11.59 3.64
C SER A 130 13.48 -12.17 2.32
N LEU A 131 12.96 -13.40 2.37
CA LEU A 131 12.11 -14.00 1.34
C LEU A 131 10.83 -14.50 2.01
N TRP A 132 9.69 -14.16 1.43
CA TRP A 132 8.39 -14.73 1.76
C TRP A 132 7.58 -14.97 0.47
N THR A 133 6.85 -16.09 0.42
CA THR A 133 5.89 -16.45 -0.66
C THR A 133 4.86 -17.45 -0.11
N ASP A 134 3.64 -17.48 -0.67
CA ASP A 134 2.51 -18.30 -0.18
C ASP A 134 2.31 -19.64 -0.92
N SER A 135 2.76 -19.76 -2.17
CA SER A 135 2.43 -20.83 -3.13
C SER A 135 0.95 -20.82 -3.58
N PRO A 136 0.61 -21.13 -4.86
CA PRO A 136 1.41 -21.81 -5.89
C PRO A 136 2.52 -20.94 -6.51
N GLY A 137 3.35 -21.58 -7.35
CA GLY A 137 4.44 -20.94 -8.09
C GLY A 137 5.84 -21.19 -7.51
N HIS A 138 6.85 -20.58 -8.12
CA HIS A 138 8.24 -20.64 -7.68
C HIS A 138 8.84 -19.26 -7.54
N ALA A 139 9.30 -18.92 -6.34
CA ALA A 139 10.12 -17.74 -6.06
C ALA A 139 11.53 -18.15 -5.63
N SER A 140 12.54 -17.40 -6.08
CA SER A 140 13.90 -17.48 -5.54
C SER A 140 14.47 -16.09 -5.28
N LEU A 141 15.18 -15.96 -4.18
CA LEU A 141 15.99 -14.80 -3.83
C LEU A 141 17.46 -15.24 -3.86
N ILE A 142 18.24 -14.73 -4.79
CA ILE A 142 19.69 -14.94 -4.84
C ILE A 142 20.35 -13.74 -4.18
N VAL A 143 20.86 -13.92 -2.96
CA VAL A 143 21.64 -12.89 -2.28
C VAL A 143 23.07 -12.88 -2.82
N GLY A 144 23.60 -11.69 -3.08
CA GLY A 144 24.97 -11.45 -3.51
C GLY A 144 25.68 -10.48 -2.56
N PRO A 145 26.88 -9.98 -2.94
CA PRO A 145 27.72 -9.18 -2.05
C PRO A 145 27.04 -7.87 -1.64
N ASP A 146 27.35 -7.39 -0.43
CA ASP A 146 26.79 -6.17 0.15
C ASP A 146 25.24 -6.19 0.10
N GLY A 147 24.63 -5.16 -0.50
CA GLY A 147 23.19 -5.10 -0.73
C GLY A 147 22.72 -5.66 -2.08
N GLN A 148 23.55 -6.40 -2.81
CA GLN A 148 23.12 -7.00 -4.07
C GLN A 148 22.17 -8.17 -3.82
N TYR A 149 21.05 -8.19 -4.54
CA TYR A 149 20.14 -9.33 -4.61
C TYR A 149 19.51 -9.46 -5.99
N LYS A 150 19.11 -10.67 -6.34
CA LYS A 150 18.28 -10.96 -7.51
C LYS A 150 17.05 -11.71 -7.06
N THR A 151 15.90 -11.37 -7.62
CA THR A 151 14.67 -12.13 -7.41
C THR A 151 14.20 -12.68 -8.75
N THR A 152 13.78 -13.94 -8.78
CA THR A 152 13.05 -14.53 -9.90
C THR A 152 11.76 -15.13 -9.37
N TRP A 153 10.64 -14.82 -9.99
CA TRP A 153 9.37 -15.40 -9.61
C TRP A 153 8.60 -15.87 -10.84
N ASN A 154 7.91 -17.00 -10.73
CA ASN A 154 7.09 -17.55 -11.80
C ASN A 154 5.76 -18.06 -11.26
N GLU A 155 4.67 -17.54 -11.81
CA GLU A 155 3.28 -17.92 -11.54
C GLU A 155 2.96 -17.98 -10.03
N VAL A 156 3.52 -17.03 -9.26
CA VAL A 156 3.36 -17.00 -7.81
C VAL A 156 1.97 -16.51 -7.41
N GLY A 157 1.42 -17.03 -6.32
CA GLY A 157 0.32 -16.37 -5.61
C GLY A 157 0.76 -14.97 -5.17
N ASP A 158 1.75 -14.93 -4.30
CA ASP A 158 2.43 -13.73 -3.82
C ASP A 158 3.91 -14.01 -3.50
N VAL A 159 4.77 -13.00 -3.61
CA VAL A 159 6.18 -13.01 -3.19
C VAL A 159 6.61 -11.62 -2.75
N VAL A 160 7.29 -11.53 -1.60
CA VAL A 160 8.00 -10.33 -1.15
C VAL A 160 9.44 -10.73 -0.81
N ALA A 161 10.43 -10.16 -1.50
CA ALA A 161 11.84 -10.53 -1.34
C ALA A 161 12.79 -9.34 -1.51
N GLY A 162 13.85 -9.27 -0.70
CA GLY A 162 14.86 -8.23 -0.84
C GLY A 162 15.94 -8.17 0.24
N LYS A 163 16.76 -7.12 0.19
CA LYS A 163 17.83 -6.81 1.15
C LYS A 163 17.66 -5.44 1.81
N GLY A 164 18.19 -5.30 3.02
CA GLY A 164 18.17 -4.08 3.82
C GLY A 164 18.56 -4.34 5.27
N TRP A 165 17.74 -3.87 6.21
CA TRP A 165 18.09 -3.76 7.62
C TRP A 165 17.05 -4.46 8.53
N PRO A 166 17.49 -5.18 9.58
CA PRO A 166 16.59 -5.82 10.53
C PRO A 166 15.85 -4.80 11.42
N THR A 167 16.35 -3.56 11.46
CA THR A 167 15.72 -2.43 12.14
C THR A 167 15.79 -1.20 11.23
N GLY A 168 14.65 -0.55 11.02
CA GLY A 168 14.52 0.69 10.27
C GLY A 168 15.09 1.89 11.03
N SER A 169 15.44 2.94 10.29
CA SER A 169 15.77 4.25 10.85
C SER A 169 14.91 5.33 10.19
N LEU A 170 14.32 6.21 11.01
CA LEU A 170 13.48 7.32 10.55
C LEU A 170 14.27 8.36 9.72
N THR A 171 15.61 8.35 9.82
CA THR A 171 16.50 9.29 9.12
C THR A 171 17.29 8.65 7.97
N ARG A 172 17.09 7.36 7.69
CA ARG A 172 17.85 6.64 6.65
C ARG A 172 17.62 7.23 5.27
N VAL A 173 18.69 7.46 4.53
CA VAL A 173 18.65 7.72 3.09
C VAL A 173 19.07 6.43 2.39
N VAL A 174 18.14 5.81 1.67
CA VAL A 174 18.37 4.54 0.96
C VAL A 174 18.80 4.85 -0.47
N GLY A 175 20.02 4.46 -0.84
CA GLY A 175 20.47 4.47 -2.22
C GLY A 175 20.18 3.12 -2.87
N TYR A 176 19.74 3.12 -4.13
CA TYR A 176 19.54 1.87 -4.86
C TYR A 176 19.71 2.02 -6.38
N SER A 177 20.00 0.90 -7.04
CA SER A 177 20.05 0.79 -8.50
C SER A 177 19.81 -0.64 -8.97
N GLY A 178 19.31 -0.81 -10.19
CA GLY A 178 19.20 -2.14 -10.78
C GLY A 178 18.16 -2.24 -11.90
N THR A 179 17.80 -3.48 -12.21
CA THR A 179 16.73 -3.82 -13.15
C THR A 179 15.54 -4.42 -12.41
N PHE A 180 14.34 -4.11 -12.90
CA PHE A 180 13.07 -4.64 -12.40
C PHE A 180 12.17 -4.87 -13.62
N SER A 181 11.86 -6.15 -13.86
CA SER A 181 11.24 -6.67 -15.08
C SER A 181 10.04 -7.57 -14.72
N PRO A 182 8.96 -7.00 -14.16
CA PRO A 182 7.73 -7.73 -13.87
C PRO A 182 6.97 -8.10 -15.15
N GLN A 183 6.32 -9.26 -15.15
CA GLN A 183 5.39 -9.74 -16.17
C GLN A 183 4.02 -9.91 -15.48
N GLY A 184 3.23 -8.83 -15.47
CA GLY A 184 2.01 -8.73 -14.66
C GLY A 184 2.18 -7.76 -13.49
N SER A 185 1.55 -8.06 -12.35
CA SER A 185 1.63 -7.21 -11.15
C SER A 185 2.92 -7.43 -10.38
N GLY A 186 3.44 -6.38 -9.76
CA GLY A 186 4.63 -6.41 -8.91
C GLY A 186 5.13 -5.01 -8.63
N PHE A 187 5.95 -4.86 -7.60
CA PHE A 187 6.42 -3.55 -7.13
C PHE A 187 7.92 -3.57 -6.78
N LEU A 188 8.57 -2.42 -6.93
CA LEU A 188 9.89 -2.14 -6.38
C LEU A 188 9.75 -1.00 -5.38
N SER A 189 9.85 -1.35 -4.09
CA SER A 189 9.48 -0.44 -2.99
C SER A 189 10.49 -0.50 -1.84
N LEU A 190 10.81 0.64 -1.22
CA LEU A 190 11.34 0.61 0.15
C LEU A 190 10.18 0.26 1.08
N TYR A 191 10.27 -0.90 1.72
CA TYR A 191 9.19 -1.55 2.44
C TYR A 191 9.59 -1.84 3.90
N GLY A 192 8.61 -1.87 4.81
CA GLY A 192 8.87 -2.26 6.19
C GLY A 192 7.63 -2.24 7.08
N TRP A 193 7.87 -2.47 8.37
CA TRP A 193 6.83 -2.51 9.41
C TRP A 193 7.20 -1.65 10.61
N THR A 194 6.22 -1.24 11.41
CA THR A 194 6.44 -0.82 12.80
C THR A 194 6.66 -2.04 13.69
N LYS A 195 7.35 -1.85 14.81
CA LYS A 195 7.79 -2.92 15.73
C LYS A 195 6.62 -3.63 16.45
N ASP A 196 5.48 -2.95 16.55
CA ASP A 196 4.21 -3.44 17.08
C ASP A 196 3.30 -4.06 15.99
N TRP A 197 3.76 -4.11 14.73
CA TRP A 197 3.04 -4.66 13.57
C TRP A 197 1.67 -4.01 13.28
N THR A 198 1.44 -2.79 13.77
CA THR A 198 0.19 -2.05 13.52
C THR A 198 0.22 -1.27 12.20
N VAL A 199 1.41 -0.99 11.65
CA VAL A 199 1.59 -0.33 10.36
C VAL A 199 2.62 -1.06 9.49
N GLU A 200 2.19 -1.44 8.30
CA GLU A 200 3.02 -1.76 7.13
C GLU A 200 3.24 -0.47 6.33
N TYR A 201 4.44 -0.25 5.78
CA TYR A 201 4.71 0.92 4.94
C TYR A 201 5.50 0.59 3.67
N ALA A 202 5.21 1.33 2.60
CA ALA A 202 5.85 1.16 1.30
C ALA A 202 6.10 2.52 0.62
N ILE A 203 7.30 2.70 0.05
CA ILE A 203 7.63 3.80 -0.86
C ILE A 203 7.96 3.17 -2.21
N SER A 204 6.99 3.17 -3.11
CA SER A 204 7.03 2.46 -4.40
C SER A 204 7.55 3.37 -5.51
N ASP A 205 8.72 3.01 -6.04
CA ASP A 205 9.38 3.75 -7.12
C ASP A 205 9.16 3.11 -8.50
N ASN A 206 8.88 1.81 -8.56
CA ASN A 206 8.47 1.13 -9.79
C ASN A 206 7.37 0.10 -9.52
N TRP A 207 6.65 -0.27 -10.57
CA TRP A 207 5.56 -1.23 -10.55
C TRP A 207 5.36 -1.90 -11.90
N GLY A 208 4.60 -2.99 -11.94
CA GLY A 208 4.25 -3.75 -13.14
C GLY A 208 3.14 -3.13 -13.97
N ASN A 209 2.16 -3.94 -14.37
CA ASN A 209 0.94 -3.49 -15.05
C ASN A 209 0.02 -2.63 -14.15
N TYR A 210 0.15 -2.75 -12.83
CA TYR A 210 -0.72 -2.13 -11.85
C TYR A 210 0.06 -1.13 -10.97
N ARG A 211 -0.43 0.11 -10.84
CA ARG A 211 0.12 1.12 -9.91
C ARG A 211 -0.53 0.98 -8.54
N PRO A 212 0.23 0.84 -7.44
CA PRO A 212 -0.37 0.70 -6.11
C PRO A 212 -1.13 1.99 -5.71
N THR A 213 -2.25 1.81 -5.00
CA THR A 213 -3.19 2.87 -4.60
C THR A 213 -3.94 2.50 -3.32
N GLY A 214 -4.61 3.47 -2.71
CA GLY A 214 -5.45 3.30 -1.53
C GLY A 214 -6.37 4.51 -1.31
N GLU A 215 -6.75 4.78 -0.06
CA GLU A 215 -7.37 6.06 0.31
C GLU A 215 -6.32 7.17 0.18
N PHE A 216 -6.47 8.06 -0.79
CA PHE A 216 -5.51 9.15 -1.01
C PHE A 216 -5.50 10.13 0.18
N ARG A 217 -4.31 10.58 0.54
CA ARG A 217 -4.05 11.40 1.74
C ARG A 217 -3.31 12.70 1.47
N GLY A 218 -2.60 12.80 0.35
CA GLY A 218 -1.84 13.99 -0.04
C GLY A 218 -0.76 13.68 -1.06
N THR A 219 0.18 14.61 -1.23
CA THR A 219 1.37 14.41 -2.09
C THR A 219 2.62 14.85 -1.35
N LEU A 220 3.77 14.34 -1.80
CA LEU A 220 5.10 14.76 -1.37
C LEU A 220 5.99 14.92 -2.60
N VAL A 221 6.75 16.01 -2.68
CA VAL A 221 7.90 16.09 -3.59
C VAL A 221 9.15 15.64 -2.83
N SER A 222 9.80 14.57 -3.30
CA SER A 222 11.06 14.05 -2.75
C SER A 222 11.90 13.44 -3.86
N ASP A 223 13.23 13.46 -3.70
CA ASP A 223 14.17 12.72 -4.55
C ASP A 223 13.93 12.88 -6.08
N GLY A 224 13.54 14.09 -6.49
CA GLY A 224 13.36 14.50 -7.89
C GLY A 224 11.99 14.19 -8.54
N ASP A 225 10.95 13.79 -7.81
CA ASP A 225 9.59 13.66 -8.35
C ASP A 225 8.51 13.81 -7.26
N THR A 226 7.25 13.83 -7.68
CA THR A 226 6.08 13.75 -6.79
C THR A 226 5.72 12.30 -6.49
N TYR A 227 5.37 12.05 -5.23
CA TYR A 227 4.74 10.85 -4.72
C TYR A 227 3.29 11.17 -4.34
N ASP A 228 2.37 10.29 -4.71
CA ASP A 228 1.01 10.29 -4.18
C ASP A 228 1.00 9.46 -2.89
N ILE A 229 0.36 9.98 -1.84
CA ILE A 229 0.32 9.36 -0.52
C ILE A 229 -1.03 8.66 -0.35
N TYR A 230 -1.00 7.40 0.09
CA TYR A 230 -2.19 6.60 0.34
C TYR A 230 -2.17 5.92 1.72
N GLN A 231 -3.35 5.71 2.29
CA GLN A 231 -3.58 4.85 3.45
C GLN A 231 -4.52 3.70 3.08
N VAL A 232 -4.27 2.51 3.62
CA VAL A 232 -5.21 1.37 3.48
C VAL A 232 -5.44 0.74 4.85
N PHE A 233 -6.69 0.67 5.29
CA PHE A 233 -7.06 -0.08 6.50
C PHE A 233 -7.26 -1.55 6.14
N ARG A 234 -6.37 -2.43 6.63
CA ARG A 234 -6.43 -3.87 6.37
C ARG A 234 -7.36 -4.54 7.38
N LYS A 235 -8.24 -5.40 6.87
CA LYS A 235 -9.10 -6.27 7.71
C LYS A 235 -8.40 -7.58 8.08
N ASP A 236 -7.33 -7.90 7.37
CA ASP A 236 -6.49 -9.07 7.57
C ASP A 236 -5.70 -8.97 8.88
N ALA A 237 -5.19 -10.12 9.34
CA ALA A 237 -4.27 -10.17 10.46
C ALA A 237 -2.88 -9.64 10.05
N SER A 238 -2.26 -8.83 10.92
CA SER A 238 -0.83 -8.54 10.86
C SER A 238 0.00 -9.79 11.23
N PRO A 239 1.33 -9.78 11.06
CA PRO A 239 2.20 -10.86 11.52
C PRO A 239 2.13 -11.16 13.03
N SER A 240 1.62 -10.24 13.86
CA SER A 240 1.35 -10.46 15.30
C SER A 240 -0.09 -10.84 15.62
N GLY A 241 -0.98 -10.88 14.61
CA GLY A 241 -2.42 -10.91 14.79
C GLY A 241 -3.02 -9.51 15.02
N GLY A 242 -4.26 -9.33 14.57
CA GLY A 242 -5.00 -8.06 14.66
C GLY A 242 -4.97 -7.23 13.37
N LYS A 243 -5.85 -6.23 13.27
CA LYS A 243 -5.94 -5.36 12.08
C LYS A 243 -4.76 -4.40 12.04
N PHE A 244 -4.29 -4.08 10.84
CA PHE A 244 -3.19 -3.15 10.61
C PHE A 244 -3.51 -2.12 9.51
N GLN A 245 -2.62 -1.15 9.35
CA GLN A 245 -2.73 -0.08 8.37
C GLN A 245 -1.56 -0.15 7.38
N ASN A 246 -1.79 0.29 6.15
CA ASN A 246 -0.77 0.39 5.12
C ASN A 246 -0.51 1.86 4.80
N TYR A 247 0.72 2.34 4.96
CA TYR A 247 1.11 3.71 4.63
C TYR A 247 1.97 3.70 3.36
N MET A 248 1.46 4.28 2.28
CA MET A 248 2.11 4.24 0.98
C MET A 248 2.54 5.63 0.52
N SER A 249 3.70 5.70 -0.13
CA SER A 249 4.09 6.80 -1.01
C SER A 249 4.39 6.18 -2.37
N VAL A 250 3.66 6.56 -3.41
CA VAL A 250 3.80 5.94 -4.74
C VAL A 250 4.26 7.01 -5.72
N ARG A 251 5.44 6.83 -6.33
CA ARG A 251 6.01 7.79 -7.27
C ARG A 251 5.09 7.98 -8.48
N ARG A 252 5.05 9.17 -9.08
CA ARG A 252 4.23 9.40 -10.28
C ARG A 252 4.88 8.84 -11.54
N ASN A 253 6.19 9.00 -11.68
CA ASN A 253 6.95 8.42 -12.78
C ASN A 253 7.78 7.22 -12.27
N LYS A 254 7.77 6.10 -13.00
CA LYS A 254 8.56 4.90 -12.66
C LYS A 254 10.07 5.20 -12.67
N ARG A 255 10.83 4.66 -11.72
CA ARG A 255 12.31 4.60 -11.75
C ARG A 255 12.85 3.32 -11.10
N SER A 256 13.97 2.79 -11.60
CA SER A 256 14.65 1.60 -11.05
C SER A 256 16.00 1.91 -10.38
N SER A 257 16.30 3.19 -10.15
CA SER A 257 17.50 3.65 -9.45
C SER A 257 17.29 5.05 -8.88
N GLY A 258 17.96 5.37 -7.78
CA GLY A 258 17.92 6.69 -7.15
C GLY A 258 18.21 6.65 -5.64
N THR A 259 17.82 7.72 -4.96
CA THR A 259 17.78 7.82 -3.49
C THR A 259 16.33 7.86 -3.01
N ILE A 260 16.04 7.27 -1.86
CA ILE A 260 14.79 7.44 -1.13
C ILE A 260 15.14 8.07 0.21
N THR A 261 14.81 9.36 0.36
CA THR A 261 15.03 10.12 1.59
C THR A 261 13.89 9.83 2.56
N PHE A 262 13.98 8.71 3.32
CA PHE A 262 12.88 8.17 4.11
C PHE A 262 12.22 9.20 5.04
N ALA A 263 13.04 10.07 5.65
CA ALA A 263 12.59 11.14 6.53
C ALA A 263 11.55 12.09 5.90
N ASN A 264 11.59 12.31 4.58
CA ASN A 264 10.62 13.14 3.86
C ASN A 264 9.25 12.46 3.83
N HIS A 265 9.22 11.15 3.53
CA HIS A 265 8.00 10.34 3.53
C HIS A 265 7.40 10.23 4.93
N VAL A 266 8.22 9.97 5.95
CA VAL A 266 7.79 9.95 7.36
C VAL A 266 7.13 11.27 7.77
N LYS A 267 7.74 12.41 7.44
CA LYS A 267 7.18 13.74 7.74
C LYS A 267 5.86 13.97 7.01
N ALA A 268 5.78 13.62 5.74
CA ALA A 268 4.56 13.80 4.94
C ALA A 268 3.41 12.92 5.43
N TRP A 269 3.67 11.63 5.73
CA TRP A 269 2.71 10.74 6.37
C TRP A 269 2.21 11.33 7.70
N ALA A 270 3.11 11.77 8.58
CA ALA A 270 2.74 12.41 9.84
C ALA A 270 1.87 13.67 9.64
N SER A 271 2.18 14.53 8.65
CA SER A 271 1.36 15.71 8.35
C SER A 271 -0.04 15.39 7.80
N HIS A 272 -0.25 14.18 7.27
CA HIS A 272 -1.55 13.68 6.82
C HIS A 272 -2.22 12.75 7.84
N GLY A 273 -1.83 12.82 9.12
CA GLY A 273 -2.45 12.04 10.21
C GLY A 273 -2.05 10.56 10.24
N MET A 274 -0.94 10.20 9.57
CA MET A 274 -0.40 8.85 9.48
C MET A 274 0.97 8.75 10.19
N PRO A 275 1.06 8.94 11.52
CA PRO A 275 2.33 8.84 12.24
C PRO A 275 2.82 7.39 12.29
N LEU A 276 4.13 7.18 12.07
CA LEU A 276 4.77 5.89 12.32
C LEU A 276 5.20 5.76 13.78
N GLY A 277 4.97 4.58 14.36
CA GLY A 277 5.56 4.17 15.63
C GLY A 277 7.04 3.76 15.49
N PRO A 278 7.65 3.18 16.53
CA PRO A 278 9.00 2.62 16.46
C PRO A 278 9.12 1.62 15.31
N LEU A 279 10.19 1.72 14.52
CA LEU A 279 10.36 0.89 13.32
C LEU A 279 10.80 -0.55 13.67
N GLY A 280 10.20 -1.51 12.98
CA GLY A 280 10.66 -2.89 12.85
C GLY A 280 11.59 -3.03 11.64
N VAL A 281 11.39 -4.05 10.80
CA VAL A 281 12.20 -4.27 9.59
C VAL A 281 12.06 -3.13 8.57
N GLN A 282 13.11 -2.91 7.77
CA GLN A 282 13.11 -1.96 6.65
C GLN A 282 14.04 -2.46 5.56
N PHE A 283 13.54 -2.67 4.34
CA PHE A 283 14.33 -3.22 3.23
C PHE A 283 13.81 -2.79 1.86
N LEU A 284 14.67 -2.80 0.86
CA LEU A 284 14.23 -2.57 -0.52
C LEU A 284 13.71 -3.88 -1.09
N ALA A 285 12.39 -3.96 -1.26
CA ALA A 285 11.66 -5.15 -1.66
C ALA A 285 11.37 -5.14 -3.17
N THR A 286 11.51 -6.32 -3.77
CA THR A 286 10.82 -6.74 -4.99
C THR A 286 9.59 -7.55 -4.56
N GLU A 287 8.42 -7.16 -5.06
CA GLU A 287 7.14 -7.84 -4.83
C GLU A 287 6.54 -8.31 -6.15
N GLY A 288 5.83 -9.44 -6.15
CA GLY A 288 5.15 -10.00 -7.32
C GLY A 288 3.87 -10.72 -6.91
N TYR A 289 2.73 -10.32 -7.48
CA TYR A 289 1.42 -10.86 -7.11
C TYR A 289 0.70 -11.44 -8.34
N LYS A 290 0.31 -12.73 -8.29
CA LYS A 290 -0.35 -13.45 -9.39
C LYS A 290 0.36 -13.25 -10.74
N SER A 291 1.69 -13.35 -10.72
CA SER A 291 2.55 -12.90 -11.82
C SER A 291 3.86 -13.69 -11.93
N SER A 292 4.64 -13.35 -12.96
CA SER A 292 6.02 -13.80 -13.14
C SER A 292 6.94 -12.58 -13.29
N GLY A 293 8.26 -12.76 -13.22
CA GLY A 293 9.21 -11.69 -13.48
C GLY A 293 10.59 -11.90 -12.85
N SER A 294 11.41 -10.86 -12.96
CA SER A 294 12.73 -10.83 -12.33
C SER A 294 13.15 -9.43 -11.90
N SER A 295 14.08 -9.38 -10.95
CA SER A 295 14.80 -8.16 -10.55
C SER A 295 16.28 -8.47 -10.28
N SER A 296 17.13 -7.48 -10.47
CA SER A 296 18.54 -7.52 -10.09
C SER A 296 18.90 -6.16 -9.52
N ILE A 297 18.96 -6.08 -8.20
CA ILE A 297 18.95 -4.83 -7.43
C ILE A 297 20.18 -4.77 -6.53
N ASN A 298 20.75 -3.57 -6.39
CA ASN A 298 21.73 -3.23 -5.37
C ASN A 298 21.15 -2.13 -4.46
N VAL A 299 21.26 -2.29 -3.15
CA VAL A 299 20.77 -1.33 -2.14
C VAL A 299 21.88 -0.97 -1.14
N TRP A 300 21.92 0.28 -0.69
CA TRP A 300 22.87 0.73 0.34
C TRP A 300 22.28 1.87 1.19
N GLU A 301 22.91 2.15 2.33
CA GLU A 301 22.66 3.35 3.11
C GLU A 301 23.61 4.46 2.64
N VAL A 302 23.08 5.65 2.31
CA VAL A 302 23.91 6.75 1.79
C VAL A 302 24.64 7.42 2.95
N THR A 303 25.95 7.19 3.03
CA THR A 303 26.85 7.76 4.06
C THR A 303 27.48 9.06 3.58
N GLY A 304 26.74 10.15 3.67
CA GLY A 304 27.18 11.51 3.36
C GLY A 304 26.12 12.55 3.77
N PRO A 305 26.40 13.87 3.71
CA PRO A 305 25.37 14.87 3.94
C PRO A 305 24.26 14.68 2.91
N ALA A 306 23.06 14.34 3.38
CA ALA A 306 21.91 14.11 2.51
C ALA A 306 21.67 15.35 1.62
N PRO A 307 21.35 15.19 0.31
CA PRO A 307 20.93 16.30 -0.52
C PRO A 307 19.69 16.94 0.11
N VAL A 308 19.87 18.12 0.72
CA VAL A 308 18.77 18.85 1.36
C VAL A 308 17.83 19.36 0.28
N THR A 309 16.83 18.55 -0.07
CA THR A 309 15.70 19.01 -0.87
C THR A 309 14.91 19.97 0.02
N THR A 310 15.02 21.27 -0.25
CA THR A 310 14.23 22.28 0.46
C THR A 310 12.76 22.00 0.26
N ILE A 311 12.02 21.77 1.36
CA ILE A 311 10.57 21.67 1.33
C ILE A 311 10.05 23.04 0.91
N GLY A 312 9.62 23.16 -0.35
CA GLY A 312 8.99 24.37 -0.85
C GLY A 312 7.63 24.55 -0.18
N THR A 313 7.46 25.62 0.59
CA THR A 313 6.15 26.08 1.05
C THR A 313 5.26 26.34 -0.19
N PRO A 314 4.01 25.86 -0.25
CA PRO A 314 3.15 26.11 -1.39
C PRO A 314 2.81 27.60 -1.49
N THR A 315 3.45 28.30 -2.42
CA THR A 315 3.08 29.66 -2.81
C THR A 315 2.07 29.65 -3.95
N SER A 316 1.13 30.58 -3.86
CA SER A 316 -0.04 30.70 -4.72
C SER A 316 0.27 30.80 -6.22
N VAL A 317 -0.55 30.09 -7.01
CA VAL A 317 -0.78 30.20 -8.47
C VAL A 317 0.00 31.33 -9.18
N ALA A 318 1.08 30.95 -9.87
CA ALA A 318 1.75 31.81 -10.84
C ALA A 318 1.31 31.42 -12.26
N THR A 319 0.81 32.38 -13.03
CA THR A 319 0.35 32.19 -14.41
C THR A 319 1.54 31.89 -15.34
N ILE A 320 1.51 30.76 -16.04
CA ILE A 320 2.60 30.34 -16.95
C ILE A 320 2.53 31.13 -18.28
N PRO A 321 3.58 31.84 -18.71
CA PRO A 321 3.67 32.39 -20.06
C PRO A 321 3.86 31.28 -21.09
N LYS A 322 3.12 31.36 -22.20
CA LYS A 322 3.18 30.41 -23.31
C LYS A 322 4.52 30.50 -24.06
N SER A 323 5.43 29.55 -23.84
CA SER A 323 6.63 29.37 -24.65
C SER A 323 6.36 28.44 -25.85
N THR A 324 6.79 28.85 -27.04
CA THR A 324 6.64 28.09 -28.29
C THR A 324 7.63 26.93 -28.33
N PRO A 325 7.23 25.68 -28.63
CA PRO A 325 8.17 24.56 -28.72
C PRO A 325 9.09 24.67 -29.95
N ALA A 326 10.40 24.55 -29.73
CA ALA A 326 11.33 24.18 -30.79
C ALA A 326 11.27 22.66 -31.02
N ALA A 327 11.27 22.22 -32.27
CA ALA A 327 11.08 20.81 -32.61
C ALA A 327 12.40 20.01 -32.52
N THR A 328 12.43 19.00 -31.64
CA THR A 328 13.39 17.89 -31.64
C THR A 328 12.59 16.59 -31.49
N GLY A 329 12.77 15.65 -32.43
CA GLY A 329 11.89 14.49 -32.56
C GLY A 329 11.90 13.54 -31.35
N THR A 330 10.71 13.29 -30.80
CA THR A 330 10.51 12.31 -29.72
C THR A 330 10.60 10.88 -30.27
N PRO A 331 11.39 9.97 -29.66
CA PRO A 331 11.28 8.54 -29.96
C PRO A 331 9.87 8.04 -29.61
N ALA A 332 9.24 7.28 -30.51
CA ALA A 332 7.90 6.74 -30.25
C ALA A 332 7.92 5.82 -29.01
N ALA A 333 7.18 6.19 -27.97
CA ALA A 333 6.99 5.33 -26.81
C ALA A 333 6.23 4.05 -27.25
N PRO A 334 6.62 2.86 -26.79
CA PRO A 334 5.87 1.64 -27.07
C PRO A 334 4.46 1.77 -26.48
N ALA A 335 3.46 1.29 -27.24
CA ALA A 335 2.07 1.37 -26.84
C ALA A 335 1.86 0.69 -25.47
N ALA A 336 1.17 1.38 -24.55
CA ALA A 336 0.80 0.79 -23.27
C ALA A 336 -0.05 -0.47 -23.49
N PRO A 337 0.10 -1.52 -22.66
CA PRO A 337 -0.78 -2.68 -22.72
C PRO A 337 -2.24 -2.23 -22.52
N PRO A 338 -3.22 -2.94 -23.12
CA PRO A 338 -4.63 -2.57 -22.98
C PRO A 338 -5.02 -2.51 -21.50
N ALA A 339 -5.75 -1.45 -21.13
CA ALA A 339 -6.26 -1.27 -19.78
C ALA A 339 -7.04 -2.53 -19.33
N GLU A 340 -6.72 -3.04 -18.15
CA GLU A 340 -7.52 -4.11 -17.54
C GLU A 340 -8.88 -3.53 -17.14
N TRP A 341 -9.96 -4.27 -17.43
CA TRP A 341 -11.32 -3.90 -17.03
C TRP A 341 -12.00 -5.10 -16.35
N LYS A 342 -12.68 -4.86 -15.23
CA LYS A 342 -13.42 -5.89 -14.49
C LYS A 342 -14.91 -5.56 -14.46
N THR A 343 -15.73 -6.37 -15.11
CA THR A 343 -17.19 -6.25 -15.10
C THR A 343 -17.80 -6.93 -13.89
N ILE A 344 -18.70 -6.21 -13.22
CA ILE A 344 -19.40 -6.60 -12.00
C ILE A 344 -20.90 -6.44 -12.24
N SER A 345 -21.66 -7.51 -12.02
CA SER A 345 -23.11 -7.60 -12.20
C SER A 345 -23.82 -8.20 -10.98
N LYS A 346 -23.13 -8.24 -9.84
CA LYS A 346 -23.66 -8.71 -8.54
C LYS A 346 -23.42 -7.63 -7.49
N ASN A 347 -24.40 -7.43 -6.62
CA ASN A 347 -24.34 -6.44 -5.55
C ASN A 347 -23.08 -6.61 -4.70
N GLY A 348 -22.33 -5.53 -4.52
CA GLY A 348 -21.00 -5.57 -3.94
C GLY A 348 -20.32 -4.21 -3.93
N SER A 349 -19.21 -4.13 -3.21
CA SER A 349 -18.36 -2.94 -3.16
C SER A 349 -16.94 -3.34 -2.75
N GLY A 350 -15.96 -2.48 -3.01
CA GLY A 350 -14.56 -2.77 -2.68
C GLY A 350 -13.57 -2.00 -3.54
N TYR A 351 -12.38 -2.56 -3.68
CA TYR A 351 -11.31 -2.02 -4.54
C TYR A 351 -11.02 -3.05 -5.62
N GLU A 352 -11.06 -2.63 -6.88
CA GLU A 352 -10.93 -3.50 -8.06
C GLU A 352 -10.05 -2.79 -9.07
N LEU A 353 -8.98 -3.44 -9.51
CA LEU A 353 -7.96 -2.87 -10.41
C LEU A 353 -7.35 -1.53 -9.92
N GLY A 354 -7.50 -1.28 -8.62
CA GLY A 354 -7.10 -0.09 -7.88
C GLY A 354 -7.76 1.23 -8.29
N GLY A 355 -7.23 2.28 -7.66
CA GLY A 355 -7.83 3.60 -7.60
C GLY A 355 -9.02 3.63 -6.64
N LEU A 356 -10.02 4.43 -6.99
CA LEU A 356 -11.19 4.70 -6.17
C LEU A 356 -12.03 3.44 -5.88
N TRP A 357 -12.55 3.37 -4.66
CA TRP A 357 -13.50 2.34 -4.21
C TRP A 357 -14.74 2.34 -5.09
N TYR A 358 -15.23 1.16 -5.48
CA TYR A 358 -16.46 1.02 -6.24
C TYR A 358 -17.64 0.64 -5.35
N SER A 359 -18.83 1.05 -5.76
CA SER A 359 -20.10 0.52 -5.28
C SER A 359 -20.91 0.02 -6.47
N PHE A 360 -21.59 -1.11 -6.30
CA PHE A 360 -22.61 -1.61 -7.21
C PHE A 360 -23.77 -2.18 -6.41
N TRP A 361 -24.94 -1.58 -6.56
CA TRP A 361 -26.20 -2.12 -6.05
C TRP A 361 -27.25 -2.09 -7.15
N ALA A 362 -27.96 -3.20 -7.33
CA ALA A 362 -29.05 -3.37 -8.28
C ALA A 362 -30.21 -4.13 -7.63
N ASP A 363 -31.41 -3.78 -8.04
CA ASP A 363 -32.66 -4.46 -7.76
C ASP A 363 -33.15 -5.23 -9.00
N VAL A 364 -34.07 -6.17 -8.81
CA VAL A 364 -34.68 -6.99 -9.86
C VAL A 364 -36.14 -6.55 -10.10
N PRO A 365 -36.70 -6.70 -11.32
CA PRO A 365 -36.13 -7.30 -12.53
C PRO A 365 -35.18 -6.36 -13.31
N GLY A 366 -34.62 -6.92 -14.40
CA GLY A 366 -33.74 -6.24 -15.34
C GLY A 366 -32.27 -6.59 -15.17
N HIS A 367 -31.42 -5.98 -16.00
CA HIS A 367 -29.98 -6.23 -16.00
C HIS A 367 -29.19 -4.93 -15.93
N SER A 368 -28.21 -4.87 -15.03
CA SER A 368 -27.21 -3.81 -14.98
C SER A 368 -25.82 -4.39 -14.70
N SER A 369 -24.79 -3.65 -15.09
CA SER A 369 -23.41 -3.92 -14.71
C SER A 369 -22.62 -2.63 -14.58
N ILE A 370 -21.54 -2.70 -13.80
CA ILE A 370 -20.45 -1.73 -13.82
C ILE A 370 -19.18 -2.43 -14.31
N SER A 371 -18.47 -1.86 -15.28
CA SER A 371 -17.10 -2.26 -15.60
C SER A 371 -16.14 -1.28 -14.96
N ILE A 372 -15.29 -1.77 -14.07
CA ILE A 372 -14.26 -0.98 -13.38
C ILE A 372 -13.01 -0.92 -14.26
N GLY A 373 -12.50 0.29 -14.50
CA GLY A 373 -11.25 0.55 -15.22
C GLY A 373 -10.24 1.35 -14.37
N PRO A 374 -9.02 1.58 -14.91
CA PRO A 374 -7.94 2.27 -14.21
C PRO A 374 -8.22 3.76 -13.98
N ASP A 375 -7.45 4.38 -13.08
CA ASP A 375 -7.43 5.84 -12.86
C ASP A 375 -8.80 6.48 -12.56
N GLY A 376 -9.66 5.73 -11.87
CA GLY A 376 -11.00 6.18 -11.48
C GLY A 376 -12.07 6.05 -12.58
N GLN A 377 -11.75 5.37 -13.68
CA GLN A 377 -12.73 5.05 -14.74
C GLN A 377 -13.73 3.98 -14.30
N TYR A 378 -14.98 4.16 -14.69
CA TYR A 378 -15.98 3.10 -14.75
C TYR A 378 -16.91 3.30 -15.95
N THR A 379 -17.47 2.22 -16.48
CA THR A 379 -18.63 2.27 -17.37
C THR A 379 -19.80 1.57 -16.72
N THR A 380 -21.02 1.93 -17.10
CA THR A 380 -22.22 1.15 -16.77
C THR A 380 -23.01 0.85 -18.04
N SER A 381 -23.71 -0.29 -18.02
CA SER A 381 -24.71 -0.66 -19.00
C SER A 381 -25.91 -1.19 -18.26
N TRP A 382 -27.11 -0.74 -18.61
CA TRP A 382 -28.34 -1.21 -17.99
C TRP A 382 -29.50 -1.34 -18.99
N ASN A 383 -30.37 -2.30 -18.74
CA ASN A 383 -31.51 -2.64 -19.59
C ASN A 383 -32.70 -3.08 -18.73
N GLY A 384 -33.82 -2.37 -18.87
CA GLY A 384 -35.11 -2.73 -18.25
C GLY A 384 -35.07 -2.86 -16.73
N VAL A 385 -34.21 -2.11 -16.04
CA VAL A 385 -33.98 -2.27 -14.59
C VAL A 385 -35.13 -1.74 -13.74
N SER A 386 -35.41 -2.39 -12.60
CA SER A 386 -36.20 -1.81 -11.51
C SER A 386 -35.50 -0.56 -10.98
N ASN A 387 -34.32 -0.76 -10.38
CA ASN A 387 -33.41 0.29 -9.92
C ASN A 387 -31.96 -0.23 -9.91
N PHE A 388 -30.97 0.64 -10.10
CA PHE A 388 -29.58 0.36 -9.74
C PHE A 388 -28.83 1.67 -9.47
N VAL A 389 -27.82 1.61 -8.60
CA VAL A 389 -26.89 2.70 -8.31
C VAL A 389 -25.47 2.13 -8.33
N ALA A 390 -24.60 2.68 -9.19
CA ALA A 390 -23.23 2.20 -9.33
C ALA A 390 -22.23 3.31 -9.67
N GLY A 391 -21.00 3.20 -9.17
CA GLY A 391 -19.94 4.15 -9.50
C GLY A 391 -18.65 3.98 -8.71
N LYS A 392 -17.76 4.98 -8.79
CA LYS A 392 -16.46 5.02 -8.09
C LYS A 392 -16.31 6.27 -7.21
N GLY A 393 -15.65 6.10 -6.07
CA GLY A 393 -15.41 7.12 -5.06
C GLY A 393 -14.74 6.55 -3.80
N TRP A 394 -15.37 6.73 -2.65
CA TRP A 394 -14.77 6.53 -1.33
C TRP A 394 -15.74 5.80 -0.39
N PRO A 395 -15.27 4.83 0.43
CA PRO A 395 -16.12 4.11 1.38
C PRO A 395 -16.54 5.00 2.56
N THR A 396 -15.82 6.11 2.79
CA THR A 396 -16.12 7.13 3.80
C THR A 396 -16.14 8.50 3.13
N GLY A 397 -17.20 9.26 3.37
CA GLY A 397 -17.38 10.61 2.84
C GLY A 397 -16.55 11.65 3.57
N SER A 398 -16.23 12.73 2.87
CA SER A 398 -15.63 13.93 3.43
C SER A 398 -16.56 15.13 3.25
N THR A 399 -16.53 16.06 4.20
CA THR A 399 -17.30 17.31 4.20
C THR A 399 -16.67 18.41 3.35
N THR A 400 -15.42 18.22 2.89
CA THR A 400 -14.63 19.22 2.15
C THR A 400 -14.18 18.75 0.78
N ARG A 401 -14.53 17.52 0.38
CA ARG A 401 -14.04 16.88 -0.84
C ARG A 401 -14.39 17.69 -2.09
N VAL A 402 -13.42 17.86 -2.98
CA VAL A 402 -13.60 18.43 -4.32
C VAL A 402 -13.41 17.31 -5.33
N VAL A 403 -14.41 17.10 -6.19
CA VAL A 403 -14.42 15.99 -7.15
C VAL A 403 -14.39 16.54 -8.55
N SER A 404 -13.42 16.11 -9.36
CA SER A 404 -13.42 16.33 -10.81
C SER A 404 -13.89 15.05 -11.48
N TYR A 405 -14.85 15.16 -12.40
CA TYR A 405 -15.34 14.02 -13.16
C TYR A 405 -15.53 14.40 -14.64
N SER A 406 -15.46 13.40 -15.51
CA SER A 406 -15.67 13.60 -16.95
C SER A 406 -16.17 12.32 -17.62
N GLY A 407 -17.05 12.46 -18.61
CA GLY A 407 -17.51 11.29 -19.34
C GLY A 407 -18.78 11.49 -20.16
N THR A 408 -19.38 10.37 -20.54
CA THR A 408 -20.67 10.28 -21.21
C THR A 408 -21.72 9.64 -20.29
N PHE A 409 -22.96 10.10 -20.44
CA PHE A 409 -24.12 9.58 -19.71
C PHE A 409 -25.31 9.63 -20.66
N SER A 410 -25.81 8.45 -21.02
CA SER A 410 -26.76 8.22 -22.12
C SER A 410 -27.96 7.40 -21.63
N PRO A 411 -28.80 7.95 -20.73
CA PRO A 411 -30.00 7.27 -20.25
C PRO A 411 -31.10 7.21 -21.32
N GLN A 412 -31.76 6.06 -21.40
CA GLN A 412 -33.00 5.83 -22.16
C GLN A 412 -34.15 5.65 -21.15
N GLY A 413 -34.68 6.77 -20.66
CA GLY A 413 -35.67 6.82 -19.58
C GLY A 413 -35.14 7.62 -18.39
N ASN A 414 -35.51 7.21 -17.17
CA ASN A 414 -35.06 7.89 -15.95
C ASN A 414 -33.70 7.36 -15.47
N GLY A 415 -32.88 8.26 -14.95
CA GLY A 415 -31.56 7.97 -14.40
C GLY A 415 -30.82 9.25 -14.09
N TYR A 416 -29.80 9.18 -13.24
CA TYR A 416 -29.06 10.34 -12.75
C TYR A 416 -27.55 10.12 -12.83
N LEU A 417 -26.81 11.22 -13.02
CA LEU A 417 -25.37 11.29 -12.79
C LEU A 417 -25.13 12.29 -11.65
N SER A 418 -24.70 11.78 -10.50
CA SER A 418 -24.62 12.56 -9.26
C SER A 418 -23.37 12.21 -8.45
N VAL A 419 -22.88 13.12 -7.61
CA VAL A 419 -22.25 12.67 -6.36
C VAL A 419 -23.38 12.15 -5.46
N TYR A 420 -23.21 10.94 -4.96
CA TYR A 420 -24.17 10.19 -4.16
C TYR A 420 -23.54 9.73 -2.85
N GLY A 421 -24.35 9.60 -1.80
CA GLY A 421 -23.90 8.96 -0.58
C GLY A 421 -24.97 8.83 0.50
N TRP A 422 -24.55 8.23 1.61
CA TRP A 422 -25.37 8.08 2.83
C TRP A 422 -24.70 8.75 4.01
N ALA A 423 -25.50 9.16 5.00
CA ALA A 423 -25.08 9.80 6.23
C ALA A 423 -26.03 9.45 7.38
N LYS A 424 -25.62 9.80 8.61
CA LYS A 424 -26.35 9.60 9.87
C LYS A 424 -26.86 8.15 9.99
N ASP A 425 -25.94 7.20 9.92
CA ASP A 425 -26.22 5.77 10.09
C ASP A 425 -27.35 5.25 9.19
N TRP A 426 -27.27 5.65 7.91
CA TRP A 426 -28.22 5.34 6.83
C TRP A 426 -29.61 5.99 6.98
N SER A 427 -29.79 6.99 7.85
CA SER A 427 -31.05 7.75 7.95
C SER A 427 -31.14 8.98 7.04
N VAL A 428 -30.04 9.34 6.35
CA VAL A 428 -30.02 10.37 5.30
C VAL A 428 -29.29 9.85 4.06
N GLU A 429 -29.96 9.90 2.93
CA GLU A 429 -29.37 9.71 1.59
C GLU A 429 -29.17 11.10 0.95
N TYR A 430 -28.14 11.29 0.14
CA TYR A 430 -27.89 12.59 -0.49
C TYR A 430 -27.35 12.51 -1.91
N TYR A 431 -27.72 13.53 -2.70
CA TYR A 431 -27.44 13.65 -4.12
C TYR A 431 -27.01 15.07 -4.46
N ILE A 432 -25.91 15.20 -5.20
CA ILE A 432 -25.55 16.42 -5.94
C ILE A 432 -25.58 16.04 -7.43
N THR A 433 -26.68 16.37 -8.11
CA THR A 433 -27.02 15.87 -9.44
C THR A 433 -26.68 16.88 -10.52
N ASP A 434 -25.76 16.51 -11.41
CA ASP A 434 -25.29 17.35 -12.51
C ASP A 434 -25.91 16.95 -13.87
N ASN A 435 -26.41 15.73 -14.01
CA ASN A 435 -27.17 15.30 -15.19
C ASN A 435 -28.27 14.29 -14.83
N TRP A 436 -29.30 14.21 -15.67
CA TRP A 436 -30.45 13.33 -15.51
C TRP A 436 -31.05 12.95 -16.86
N GLY A 437 -31.89 11.92 -16.89
CA GLY A 437 -32.59 11.42 -18.07
C GLY A 437 -33.86 12.21 -18.42
N ASN A 438 -34.97 11.50 -18.61
CA ASN A 438 -36.27 12.12 -18.94
C ASN A 438 -36.98 12.77 -17.74
N TYR A 439 -36.52 12.53 -16.51
CA TYR A 439 -37.09 13.07 -15.29
C TYR A 439 -36.01 13.82 -14.49
N ARG A 440 -36.32 15.06 -14.07
CA ARG A 440 -35.45 15.85 -13.18
C ARG A 440 -35.90 15.60 -11.73
N PRO A 441 -35.01 15.25 -10.80
CA PRO A 441 -35.41 15.06 -9.41
C PRO A 441 -35.90 16.37 -8.78
N THR A 442 -36.96 16.28 -7.98
CA THR A 442 -37.57 17.39 -7.24
C THR A 442 -38.07 16.91 -5.87
N GLY A 443 -38.50 17.84 -5.01
CA GLY A 443 -39.02 17.55 -3.69
C GLY A 443 -39.58 18.81 -3.03
N GLU A 444 -39.62 18.83 -1.69
CA GLU A 444 -39.88 20.06 -0.95
C GLU A 444 -38.73 21.04 -1.19
N PHE A 445 -39.00 22.16 -1.84
CA PHE A 445 -37.97 23.16 -2.17
C PHE A 445 -37.48 23.88 -0.92
N ARG A 446 -36.16 23.97 -0.76
CA ARG A 446 -35.49 24.52 0.43
C ARG A 446 -34.67 25.77 0.14
N GLY A 447 -34.31 26.03 -1.11
CA GLY A 447 -33.51 27.18 -1.51
C GLY A 447 -32.65 26.90 -2.74
N THR A 448 -31.63 27.73 -2.95
CA THR A 448 -30.67 27.58 -4.05
C THR A 448 -29.24 27.77 -3.57
N LEU A 449 -28.29 27.17 -4.28
CA LEU A 449 -26.86 27.39 -4.12
C LEU A 449 -26.25 27.74 -5.49
N VAL A 450 -25.36 28.73 -5.55
CA VAL A 450 -24.45 28.92 -6.69
C VAL A 450 -23.13 28.24 -6.33
N SER A 451 -22.72 27.25 -7.12
CA SER A 451 -21.44 26.54 -6.98
C SER A 451 -20.94 26.08 -8.34
N ASP A 452 -19.62 25.96 -8.51
CA ASP A 452 -18.98 25.29 -9.64
C ASP A 452 -19.49 25.74 -11.04
N GLY A 453 -19.83 27.02 -11.15
CA GLY A 453 -20.27 27.68 -12.39
C GLY A 453 -21.77 27.61 -12.72
N ASP A 454 -22.65 27.19 -11.80
CA ASP A 454 -24.11 27.22 -12.03
C ASP A 454 -24.91 27.32 -10.73
N THR A 455 -26.23 27.50 -10.86
CA THR A 455 -27.19 27.37 -9.76
C THR A 455 -27.67 25.92 -9.62
N TYR A 456 -27.76 25.47 -8.38
CA TYR A 456 -28.41 24.24 -7.94
C TYR A 456 -29.67 24.59 -7.17
N ASP A 457 -30.78 23.93 -7.49
CA ASP A 457 -31.99 23.96 -6.67
C ASP A 457 -31.85 22.92 -5.56
N ILE A 458 -32.22 23.30 -4.33
CA ILE A 458 -32.11 22.44 -3.15
C ILE A 458 -33.49 21.88 -2.81
N TYR A 459 -33.57 20.56 -2.66
CA TYR A 459 -34.79 19.87 -2.25
C TYR A 459 -34.56 18.91 -1.09
N GLN A 460 -35.62 18.70 -0.30
CA GLN A 460 -35.71 17.63 0.70
C GLN A 460 -36.89 16.72 0.37
N VAL A 461 -36.72 15.41 0.57
CA VAL A 461 -37.81 14.42 0.46
C VAL A 461 -37.78 13.52 1.68
N PHE A 462 -38.95 13.14 2.20
CA PHE A 462 -39.08 12.13 3.24
C PHE A 462 -39.55 10.82 2.61
N ARG A 463 -38.73 9.76 2.70
CA ARG A 463 -39.01 8.45 2.10
C ARG A 463 -39.63 7.52 3.13
N GLN A 464 -40.74 6.89 2.73
CA GLN A 464 -41.42 5.86 3.51
C GLN A 464 -40.81 4.46 3.25
N ASP A 465 -40.01 4.34 2.19
CA ASP A 465 -39.25 3.14 1.82
C ASP A 465 -38.19 2.80 2.89
N PRO A 466 -37.77 1.53 3.03
CA PRO A 466 -36.72 1.14 3.96
C PRO A 466 -35.35 1.66 3.49
N SER A 467 -34.59 2.25 4.41
CA SER A 467 -33.14 2.50 4.24
C SER A 467 -32.34 1.19 4.28
N PRO A 468 -31.04 1.21 3.96
CA PRO A 468 -30.13 0.06 4.15
C PRO A 468 -30.04 -0.47 5.59
N SER A 469 -30.35 0.34 6.61
CA SER A 469 -30.44 -0.09 8.02
C SER A 469 -31.86 -0.47 8.45
N GLY A 470 -32.85 -0.31 7.56
CA GLY A 470 -34.27 -0.43 7.85
C GLY A 470 -34.87 0.88 8.39
N GLY A 471 -36.13 1.12 8.06
CA GLY A 471 -36.87 2.30 8.49
C GLY A 471 -36.82 3.48 7.51
N LYS A 472 -37.50 4.56 7.89
CA LYS A 472 -37.75 5.74 7.03
C LYS A 472 -36.54 6.67 7.02
N PHE A 473 -36.25 7.30 5.89
CA PHE A 473 -35.07 8.15 5.72
C PHE A 473 -35.38 9.47 5.00
N GLN A 474 -34.46 10.42 5.08
CA GLN A 474 -34.54 11.68 4.34
C GLN A 474 -33.63 11.63 3.11
N GLN A 475 -34.05 12.21 2.00
CA GLN A 475 -33.19 12.48 0.84
C GLN A 475 -32.90 13.97 0.75
N TYR A 476 -31.62 14.35 0.65
CA TYR A 476 -31.18 15.72 0.39
C TYR A 476 -30.65 15.85 -1.03
N TRP A 477 -31.15 16.84 -1.77
CA TRP A 477 -30.80 17.05 -3.16
C TRP A 477 -30.21 18.44 -3.38
N SER A 478 -29.16 18.51 -4.20
CA SER A 478 -28.75 19.69 -4.95
C SER A 478 -28.83 19.33 -6.42
N VAL A 479 -29.75 19.92 -7.17
CA VAL A 479 -30.00 19.58 -8.58
C VAL A 479 -29.58 20.75 -9.45
N ARG A 480 -28.57 20.57 -10.29
CA ARG A 480 -28.06 21.62 -11.19
C ARG A 480 -29.18 22.10 -12.13
N ARG A 481 -29.18 23.37 -12.52
CA ARG A 481 -30.19 23.88 -13.46
C ARG A 481 -29.86 23.51 -14.90
N ASN A 482 -28.61 23.67 -15.32
CA ASN A 482 -28.14 23.22 -16.63
C ASN A 482 -27.47 21.85 -16.48
N ARG A 483 -27.69 20.92 -17.42
CA ARG A 483 -27.08 19.58 -17.35
C ARG A 483 -25.60 19.62 -17.78
N ARG A 484 -24.75 18.78 -17.17
CA ARG A 484 -23.37 18.52 -17.62
C ARG A 484 -22.89 17.10 -17.26
N SER A 485 -22.11 16.49 -18.14
CA SER A 485 -21.49 15.16 -17.91
C SER A 485 -19.98 15.24 -17.58
N SER A 486 -19.48 16.45 -17.33
CA SER A 486 -18.11 16.70 -16.86
C SER A 486 -18.05 18.00 -16.08
N GLY A 487 -17.12 18.09 -15.13
CA GLY A 487 -16.88 19.30 -14.35
C GLY A 487 -16.24 19.02 -13.00
N THR A 488 -16.21 20.05 -12.16
CA THR A 488 -15.80 19.97 -10.75
C THR A 488 -17.02 20.14 -9.86
N ILE A 489 -17.12 19.40 -8.77
CA ILE A 489 -18.15 19.53 -7.73
C ILE A 489 -17.45 19.78 -6.39
N THR A 490 -17.68 20.94 -5.81
CA THR A 490 -17.16 21.34 -4.50
C THR A 490 -18.16 20.91 -3.42
N ILE A 491 -18.11 19.65 -2.99
CA ILE A 491 -19.14 19.01 -2.14
C ILE A 491 -19.40 19.82 -0.85
N GLY A 492 -18.36 20.42 -0.27
CA GLY A 492 -18.47 21.26 0.92
C GLY A 492 -19.38 22.48 0.75
N ASN A 493 -19.56 23.02 -0.46
CA ASN A 493 -20.51 24.12 -0.71
C ASN A 493 -21.96 23.64 -0.55
N HIS A 494 -22.28 22.47 -1.12
CA HIS A 494 -23.60 21.83 -1.02
C HIS A 494 -23.93 21.50 0.44
N PHE A 495 -22.99 20.91 1.17
CA PHE A 495 -23.21 20.52 2.56
C PHE A 495 -23.40 21.75 3.48
N LYS A 496 -22.69 22.85 3.23
CA LYS A 496 -22.90 24.13 3.92
C LYS A 496 -24.28 24.73 3.61
N ALA A 497 -24.71 24.71 2.35
CA ALA A 497 -26.02 25.23 1.95
C ALA A 497 -27.17 24.41 2.55
N TRP A 498 -27.08 23.08 2.53
CA TRP A 498 -28.01 22.18 3.22
C TRP A 498 -28.08 22.50 4.73
N ALA A 499 -26.94 22.67 5.39
CA ALA A 499 -26.90 23.02 6.80
C ALA A 499 -27.57 24.39 7.10
N SER A 500 -27.41 25.40 6.24
CA SER A 500 -28.11 26.70 6.39
C SER A 500 -29.62 26.61 6.19
N HIS A 501 -30.11 25.59 5.48
CA HIS A 501 -31.54 25.28 5.34
C HIS A 501 -32.04 24.22 6.35
N GLY A 502 -31.28 23.97 7.43
CA GLY A 502 -31.63 23.03 8.49
C GLY A 502 -31.41 21.54 8.17
N MET A 503 -30.96 21.22 6.95
CA MET A 503 -30.73 19.86 6.46
C MET A 503 -29.35 19.36 6.90
N LYS A 504 -29.27 18.82 8.13
CA LYS A 504 -28.02 18.36 8.75
C LYS A 504 -27.71 16.89 8.39
N LEU A 505 -26.53 16.63 7.83
CA LEU A 505 -26.08 15.29 7.42
C LEU A 505 -25.59 14.40 8.57
N GLY A 506 -24.99 14.94 9.63
CA GLY A 506 -24.35 14.14 10.67
C GLY A 506 -23.07 13.41 10.19
N ALA A 507 -22.80 12.23 10.72
CA ALA A 507 -21.65 11.41 10.31
C ALA A 507 -21.83 10.88 8.88
N LEU A 508 -20.77 10.91 8.06
CA LEU A 508 -20.83 10.49 6.66
C LEU A 508 -20.49 9.01 6.51
N GLY A 509 -21.31 8.28 5.74
CA GLY A 509 -21.02 6.95 5.23
C GLY A 509 -20.38 7.02 3.85
N VAL A 510 -20.78 6.14 2.93
CA VAL A 510 -20.24 6.09 1.56
C VAL A 510 -20.45 7.40 0.78
N GLN A 511 -19.53 7.71 -0.14
CA GLN A 511 -19.59 8.89 -1.01
C GLN A 511 -18.93 8.56 -2.35
N PHE A 512 -19.65 8.68 -3.47
CA PHE A 512 -19.08 8.36 -4.79
C PHE A 512 -19.79 9.09 -5.94
N VAL A 513 -19.14 9.20 -7.10
CA VAL A 513 -19.82 9.65 -8.33
C VAL A 513 -20.54 8.45 -8.91
N ALA A 514 -21.87 8.51 -8.88
CA ALA A 514 -22.77 7.42 -9.25
C ALA A 514 -23.53 7.71 -10.54
N THR A 515 -23.69 6.66 -11.33
CA THR A 515 -24.78 6.50 -12.29
C THR A 515 -25.91 5.74 -11.61
N GLU A 516 -27.12 6.30 -11.65
CA GLU A 516 -28.36 5.63 -11.27
C GLU A 516 -29.26 5.44 -12.49
N GLY A 517 -29.99 4.34 -12.55
CA GLY A 517 -31.07 4.12 -13.51
C GLY A 517 -32.29 3.49 -12.85
N TYR A 518 -33.46 4.07 -13.08
CA TYR A 518 -34.73 3.67 -12.48
C TYR A 518 -35.77 3.43 -13.57
N LYS A 519 -36.34 2.22 -13.65
CA LYS A 519 -37.34 1.82 -14.67
C LYS A 519 -36.93 2.20 -16.09
N SER A 520 -35.68 1.91 -16.45
CA SER A 520 -35.04 2.44 -17.67
C SER A 520 -33.96 1.52 -18.26
N SER A 521 -33.39 1.95 -19.38
CA SER A 521 -32.19 1.40 -20.00
C SER A 521 -31.16 2.50 -20.23
N GLY A 522 -29.92 2.18 -20.60
CA GLY A 522 -28.91 3.18 -20.98
C GLY A 522 -27.48 2.73 -20.74
N SER A 523 -26.55 3.68 -20.86
CA SER A 523 -25.14 3.48 -20.53
C SER A 523 -24.46 4.74 -20.02
N SER A 524 -23.33 4.58 -19.35
CA SER A 524 -22.42 5.66 -18.98
C SER A 524 -20.96 5.24 -19.11
N SER A 525 -20.07 6.21 -19.28
CA SER A 525 -18.62 6.03 -19.19
C SER A 525 -18.04 7.25 -18.49
N ILE A 526 -17.59 7.09 -17.24
CA ILE A 526 -17.25 8.18 -16.32
C ILE A 526 -15.85 7.95 -15.75
N THR A 527 -15.02 8.99 -15.77
CA THR A 527 -13.76 9.07 -15.03
C THR A 527 -13.98 9.93 -13.80
N VAL A 528 -13.54 9.45 -12.63
CA VAL A 528 -13.67 10.16 -11.35
C VAL A 528 -12.28 10.44 -10.77
N ARG A 529 -12.04 11.67 -10.33
CA ARG A 529 -10.81 12.11 -9.67
C ARG A 529 -11.14 12.98 -8.46
N GLU A 530 -10.32 12.86 -7.43
CA GLU A 530 -10.33 13.84 -6.34
C GLU A 530 -9.37 14.98 -6.68
N VAL A 531 -9.85 16.22 -6.55
CA VAL A 531 -9.02 17.41 -6.71
C VAL A 531 -8.50 17.79 -5.33
N HIS A 532 -7.19 17.79 -5.19
CA HIS A 532 -6.50 18.29 -4.02
C HIS A 532 -5.87 19.63 -4.39
N ALA A 533 -6.07 20.64 -3.54
CA ALA A 533 -5.51 21.98 -3.67
C ALA A 533 -4.04 22.02 -3.25
#